data_AF-A0A7C9AIX5-F1
#
_entry.id   AF-A0A7C9AIX5-F1
#
_cell.length_a   1.000
_cell.length_b   1.000
_cell.length_c   1.000
_cell.angle_alpha   90.00
_cell.angle_beta   90.00
_cell.angle_gamma   90.00
#
_symmetry.space_group_name_H-M   'P 1'
#
loop_
_entity.id
_entity.type
_entity.pdbx_description
1 polymer ?
#
loop_
_entity_poly.entity_id
_entity_poly.type
_entity_poly.pdbx_seq_one_letter_code
_entity_poly.pdbx_strand_id
1 'polypeptide(L)'
;GNDDDVGGVVEDLRPHCNLKELSIWNYPGLRIPRWARDDGLAASLPNLVKIVLKDCNGLKELPWLGKLQHLKTLELRRLMNLEYMENKERGTHIGSSSDGAGITESSIFFPSLEILLLDDLPKLKGWWIGIRDGQRASRDGSAQTASVEQLPLFPRLSRVDISDCPNL
;
A
#
# COMPACT_ATOMS: atom_id res chain seq x y z
N GLY A 1 23.20 18.96 -9.36
CA GLY A 1 23.84 18.40 -8.16
C GLY A 1 23.28 17.02 -8.03
N ASN A 2 24.12 16.00 -8.07
CA ASN A 2 23.74 14.60 -8.26
C ASN A 2 23.16 14.02 -6.96
N ASP A 3 21.84 13.93 -6.89
CA ASP A 3 21.12 13.17 -5.85
C ASP A 3 20.74 11.75 -6.34
N ASP A 4 21.16 11.36 -7.55
CA ASP A 4 20.70 10.15 -8.23
C ASP A 4 21.58 8.89 -8.00
N ASP A 5 22.72 9.00 -7.30
CA ASP A 5 23.76 7.95 -7.33
C ASP A 5 23.59 6.84 -6.26
N VAL A 6 22.76 7.06 -5.22
CA VAL A 6 22.54 6.03 -4.17
C VAL A 6 21.41 5.06 -4.57
N GLY A 7 20.60 5.40 -5.56
CA GLY A 7 19.54 4.53 -6.08
C GLY A 7 20.05 3.38 -6.95
N GLY A 8 21.19 3.56 -7.61
CA GLY A 8 21.69 2.63 -8.64
C GLY A 8 21.92 1.20 -8.14
N VAL A 9 22.49 1.02 -6.95
CA VAL A 9 22.79 -0.31 -6.41
C VAL A 9 21.52 -1.12 -6.12
N VAL A 10 20.44 -0.46 -5.66
CA VAL A 10 19.18 -1.16 -5.35
C VAL A 10 18.38 -1.48 -6.61
N GLU A 11 18.59 -0.73 -7.70
CA GLU A 11 18.01 -1.02 -9.01
C GLU A 11 18.55 -2.33 -9.62
N ASP A 12 19.82 -2.64 -9.36
CA ASP A 12 20.48 -3.85 -9.86
C ASP A 12 20.24 -5.09 -8.97
N LEU A 13 19.81 -4.88 -7.72
CA LEU A 13 19.45 -5.93 -6.79
C LEU A 13 18.06 -6.48 -7.08
N ARG A 14 17.90 -7.24 -8.17
CA ARG A 14 16.69 -8.05 -8.36
C ARG A 14 16.74 -9.26 -7.41
N PRO A 15 15.88 -9.35 -6.38
CA PRO A 15 15.93 -10.46 -5.45
C PRO A 15 15.41 -11.74 -6.10
N HIS A 16 15.81 -12.88 -5.55
CA HIS A 16 15.37 -14.19 -6.07
C HIS A 16 13.86 -14.38 -5.83
N CYS A 17 13.15 -14.97 -6.80
CA CYS A 17 11.68 -15.16 -6.75
C CYS A 17 11.16 -16.07 -5.62
N ASN A 18 12.08 -16.79 -4.95
CA ASN A 18 11.78 -17.63 -3.77
C ASN A 18 11.91 -16.86 -2.45
N LEU A 19 12.27 -15.58 -2.48
CA LEU A 19 12.40 -14.77 -1.28
C LEU A 19 11.07 -14.75 -0.52
N LYS A 20 11.13 -15.11 0.76
CA LYS A 20 9.97 -15.13 1.67
C LYS A 20 9.87 -13.88 2.51
N GLU A 21 11.00 -13.23 2.79
CA GLU A 21 11.06 -12.05 3.65
C GLU A 21 11.89 -10.95 3.01
N LEU A 22 11.34 -9.74 2.96
CA LEU A 22 12.01 -8.55 2.46
C LEU A 22 12.08 -7.53 3.59
N SER A 23 13.30 -7.21 4.02
CA SER A 23 13.56 -6.19 5.03
C SER A 23 14.40 -5.08 4.43
N ILE A 24 13.90 -3.85 4.45
CA ILE A 24 14.59 -2.66 3.92
C ILE A 24 14.72 -1.63 5.04
N TRP A 25 15.94 -1.18 5.26
CA TRP A 25 16.32 -0.32 6.38
C TRP A 25 17.06 0.90 5.83
N ASN A 26 16.75 2.09 6.36
CA ASN A 26 17.43 3.34 6.01
C ASN A 26 17.48 3.62 4.50
N TYR A 27 16.46 3.22 3.74
CA TYR A 27 16.44 3.45 2.29
C TYR A 27 16.26 4.94 2.01
N PRO A 28 17.26 5.62 1.43
CA PRO A 28 17.19 7.07 1.21
C PRO A 28 16.39 7.40 -0.05
N GLY A 29 16.11 6.41 -0.90
CA GLY A 29 15.45 6.62 -2.18
C GLY A 29 14.04 7.19 -2.01
N LEU A 30 13.74 8.19 -2.83
CA LEU A 30 12.43 8.83 -2.91
C LEU A 30 11.39 7.97 -3.65
N ARG A 31 11.87 6.94 -4.36
CA ARG A 31 11.08 6.05 -5.21
C ARG A 31 11.56 4.64 -5.00
N ILE A 32 10.67 3.70 -5.24
CA ILE A 32 10.95 2.28 -5.10
C ILE A 32 11.68 1.78 -6.35
N PRO A 33 12.57 0.78 -6.24
CA PRO A 33 13.32 0.27 -7.37
C PRO A 33 12.41 -0.15 -8.53
N ARG A 34 12.90 -0.03 -9.77
CA ARG A 34 12.13 -0.33 -10.99
C ARG A 34 11.60 -1.76 -11.02
N TRP A 35 12.34 -2.72 -10.48
CA TRP A 35 11.89 -4.11 -10.38
C TRP A 35 10.72 -4.31 -9.40
N ALA A 36 10.50 -3.35 -8.51
CA ALA A 36 9.44 -3.35 -7.49
C ALA A 36 8.30 -2.37 -7.80
N ARG A 37 8.34 -1.66 -8.95
CA ARG A 37 7.31 -0.70 -9.34
C ARG A 37 6.13 -1.41 -10.00
N ASP A 38 4.93 -0.81 -9.90
CA ASP A 38 3.70 -1.31 -10.54
C ASP A 38 3.38 -2.75 -10.11
N ASP A 39 3.14 -3.67 -11.06
CA ASP A 39 2.99 -5.12 -10.82
C ASP A 39 4.31 -5.83 -10.52
N GLY A 40 5.44 -5.13 -10.66
CA GLY A 40 6.78 -5.68 -10.67
C GLY A 40 7.16 -6.37 -9.37
N LEU A 41 6.70 -5.87 -8.20
CA LEU A 41 7.03 -6.52 -6.95
C LEU A 41 6.34 -7.87 -6.80
N ALA A 42 5.03 -7.94 -7.04
CA ALA A 42 4.28 -9.19 -6.97
C ALA A 42 4.78 -10.20 -8.02
N ALA A 43 5.16 -9.73 -9.21
CA ALA A 43 5.74 -10.57 -10.26
C ALA A 43 7.17 -11.04 -9.93
N SER A 44 7.99 -10.18 -9.31
CA SER A 44 9.39 -10.50 -8.98
C SER A 44 9.52 -11.33 -7.72
N LEU A 45 8.65 -11.12 -6.73
CA LEU A 45 8.66 -11.78 -5.42
C LEU A 45 7.28 -12.40 -5.13
N PRO A 46 6.81 -13.35 -5.96
CA PRO A 46 5.48 -13.92 -5.81
C PRO A 46 5.30 -14.68 -4.49
N ASN A 47 6.40 -15.13 -3.90
CA ASN A 47 6.41 -15.95 -2.70
C ASN A 47 6.51 -15.16 -1.39
N LEU A 48 6.48 -13.82 -1.45
CA LEU A 48 6.78 -12.98 -0.31
C LEU A 48 5.70 -13.08 0.77
N VAL A 49 6.12 -13.39 1.99
CA VAL A 49 5.27 -13.62 3.16
C VAL A 49 5.42 -12.50 4.20
N LYS A 50 6.59 -11.87 4.27
CA LYS A 50 6.86 -10.81 5.24
C LYS A 50 7.58 -9.63 4.61
N ILE A 51 7.13 -8.43 4.96
CA ILE A 51 7.78 -7.17 4.61
C ILE A 51 8.04 -6.36 5.88
N VAL A 52 9.26 -5.85 6.00
CA VAL A 52 9.65 -4.88 7.02
C VAL A 52 10.28 -3.67 6.34
N LEU A 53 9.69 -2.49 6.53
CA LEU A 53 10.28 -1.21 6.11
C LEU A 53 10.57 -0.37 7.35
N LYS A 54 11.82 0.05 7.51
CA LYS A 54 12.26 0.82 8.67
C LYS A 54 13.14 1.99 8.27
N ASP A 55 12.85 3.19 8.79
CA ASP A 55 13.63 4.41 8.53
C ASP A 55 13.72 4.76 7.02
N CYS A 56 12.74 4.34 6.21
CA CYS A 56 12.67 4.60 4.76
C CYS A 56 11.95 5.91 4.46
N ASN A 57 12.51 7.01 4.95
CA ASN A 57 11.85 8.33 5.01
C ASN A 57 11.59 8.99 3.65
N GLY A 58 12.18 8.50 2.56
CA GLY A 58 11.90 8.99 1.21
C GLY A 58 10.53 8.55 0.67
N LEU A 59 9.94 7.49 1.22
CA LEU A 59 8.71 6.89 0.70
C LEU A 59 7.46 7.68 1.09
N LYS A 60 6.62 7.99 0.09
CA LYS A 60 5.34 8.69 0.26
C LYS A 60 4.11 7.81 0.06
N GLU A 61 4.25 6.74 -0.73
CA GLU A 61 3.19 5.79 -1.07
C GLU A 61 3.76 4.36 -1.25
N LEU A 62 2.93 3.33 -1.04
CA LEU A 62 3.29 1.91 -1.18
C LEU A 62 2.35 1.11 -2.12
N PRO A 63 2.06 1.59 -3.35
CA PRO A 63 0.94 1.11 -4.18
C PRO A 63 1.06 -0.35 -4.69
N TRP A 64 2.20 -0.98 -4.48
CA TRP A 64 2.54 -2.33 -4.95
C TRP A 64 2.17 -3.42 -3.94
N LEU A 65 1.87 -3.04 -2.70
CA LEU A 65 1.64 -4.00 -1.63
C LEU A 65 0.33 -4.79 -1.79
N GLY A 66 -0.73 -4.16 -2.31
CA GLY A 66 -2.07 -4.76 -2.41
C GLY A 66 -2.15 -6.02 -3.27
N LYS A 67 -1.17 -6.25 -4.15
CA LYS A 67 -1.13 -7.39 -5.07
C LYS A 67 -0.43 -8.63 -4.49
N LEU A 68 0.17 -8.53 -3.31
CA LEU A 68 0.89 -9.62 -2.66
C LEU A 68 -0.06 -10.60 -1.98
N GLN A 69 -0.45 -11.64 -2.71
CA GLN A 69 -1.44 -12.62 -2.27
C GLN A 69 -1.03 -13.44 -1.05
N HIS A 70 0.28 -13.63 -0.84
CA HIS A 70 0.85 -14.47 0.21
C HIS A 70 1.40 -13.69 1.41
N LEU A 71 1.28 -12.35 1.41
CA LEU A 71 1.81 -11.53 2.49
C LEU A 71 1.01 -11.77 3.77
N LYS A 72 1.68 -12.24 4.82
CA LYS A 72 1.12 -12.48 6.15
C LYS A 72 1.52 -11.42 7.16
N THR A 73 2.68 -10.79 6.98
CA THR A 73 3.19 -9.79 7.93
C THR A 73 3.66 -8.54 7.21
N LEU A 74 3.08 -7.40 7.59
CA LEU A 74 3.52 -6.07 7.17
C LEU A 74 3.93 -5.27 8.40
N GLU A 75 5.17 -4.82 8.41
CA GLU A 75 5.74 -4.01 9.48
C GLU A 75 6.34 -2.74 8.89
N LEU A 76 5.80 -1.59 9.29
CA LEU A 76 6.24 -0.27 8.86
C LEU A 76 6.63 0.53 10.08
N ARG A 77 7.90 0.94 10.14
CA ARG A 77 8.42 1.73 11.25
C ARG A 77 9.13 2.98 10.77
N ARG A 78 8.86 4.12 11.40
CA ARG A 78 9.60 5.37 11.17
C ARG A 78 9.62 5.76 9.70
N LEU A 79 8.44 5.88 9.08
CA LEU A 79 8.30 6.34 7.69
C LEU A 79 7.72 7.75 7.69
N MET A 80 8.61 8.73 7.86
CA MET A 80 8.24 10.12 8.17
C MET A 80 7.43 10.84 7.07
N ASN A 81 7.46 10.33 5.84
CA ASN A 81 6.77 10.93 4.69
C ASN A 81 5.67 10.05 4.09
N LEU A 82 5.41 8.86 4.66
CA LEU A 82 4.37 7.97 4.15
C LEU A 82 3.00 8.59 4.44
N GLU A 83 2.22 8.88 3.40
CA GLU A 83 0.88 9.46 3.56
C GLU A 83 -0.23 8.43 3.35
N TYR A 84 -0.06 7.54 2.37
CA TYR A 84 -1.07 6.54 2.01
C TYR A 84 -0.43 5.19 1.66
N MET A 85 -1.15 4.09 1.94
CA MET A 85 -0.70 2.74 1.58
C MET A 85 -0.84 2.47 0.08
N GLU A 86 -1.93 2.90 -0.56
CA GLU A 86 -2.17 2.71 -2.00
C GLU A 86 -2.75 3.97 -2.65
N ASN A 87 -2.41 4.18 -3.92
CA ASN A 87 -3.08 5.16 -4.78
C ASN A 87 -4.04 4.48 -5.76
N LYS A 88 -5.35 4.59 -5.51
CA LYS A 88 -6.40 3.98 -6.34
C LYS A 88 -6.51 4.63 -7.73
N GLU A 89 -5.93 5.81 -7.95
CA GLU A 89 -5.93 6.47 -9.27
C GLU A 89 -5.07 5.74 -10.30
N ARG A 90 -4.17 4.85 -9.86
CA ARG A 90 -3.34 3.99 -10.73
C ARG A 90 -3.74 2.51 -10.69
N GLY A 91 -4.74 2.17 -9.88
CA GLY A 91 -5.27 0.81 -9.73
C GLY A 91 -6.25 0.48 -10.84
N THR A 92 -5.89 -0.49 -11.67
CA THR A 92 -6.74 -1.12 -12.68
C THR A 92 -8.16 -1.38 -12.13
N HIS A 93 -9.17 -0.94 -12.88
CA HIS A 93 -10.55 -1.39 -12.72
C HIS A 93 -10.62 -2.92 -12.79
N ILE A 94 -10.53 -3.60 -11.66
CA ILE A 94 -10.88 -5.02 -11.58
C ILE A 94 -12.39 -5.08 -11.36
N GLY A 95 -13.10 -5.33 -12.47
CA GLY A 95 -14.45 -5.90 -12.51
C GLY A 95 -15.58 -4.95 -12.14
N SER A 96 -16.02 -4.12 -13.09
CA SER A 96 -17.46 -3.82 -13.19
C SER A 96 -18.15 -5.06 -13.76
N SER A 97 -18.45 -6.05 -12.92
CA SER A 97 -19.47 -7.05 -13.25
C SER A 97 -20.73 -6.71 -12.44
N SER A 98 -21.77 -6.39 -13.18
CA SER A 98 -23.02 -5.76 -12.76
C SER A 98 -23.99 -6.71 -12.07
N ASP A 99 -23.59 -7.51 -11.09
CA ASP A 99 -24.44 -8.64 -10.69
C ASP A 99 -24.39 -8.85 -9.16
N GLY A 100 -25.28 -8.14 -8.45
CA GLY A 100 -25.87 -8.56 -7.16
C GLY A 100 -24.95 -8.74 -5.94
N ALA A 101 -25.00 -7.77 -5.03
CA ALA A 101 -24.74 -7.88 -3.58
C ALA A 101 -23.77 -8.99 -3.12
N GLY A 102 -22.47 -8.74 -3.27
CA GLY A 102 -21.39 -9.55 -2.73
C GLY A 102 -20.11 -8.71 -2.61
N ILE A 103 -19.21 -9.12 -1.71
CA ILE A 103 -17.87 -8.55 -1.53
C ILE A 103 -17.22 -8.49 -2.92
N THR A 104 -16.94 -7.30 -3.47
CA THR A 104 -16.21 -7.22 -4.74
C THR A 104 -14.75 -7.59 -4.48
N GLU A 105 -14.16 -8.48 -5.28
CA GLU A 105 -12.73 -8.84 -5.18
C GLU A 105 -11.82 -7.60 -5.25
N SER A 106 -12.32 -6.48 -5.78
CA SER A 106 -11.71 -5.16 -5.82
C SER A 106 -11.58 -4.46 -4.44
N SER A 107 -12.14 -5.01 -3.36
CA SER A 107 -12.04 -4.47 -1.98
C SER A 107 -11.17 -5.31 -1.05
N ILE A 108 -10.76 -6.52 -1.47
CA ILE A 108 -9.97 -7.43 -0.62
C ILE A 108 -8.51 -7.03 -0.74
N PHE A 109 -7.98 -6.50 0.36
CA PHE A 109 -6.61 -6.02 0.43
C PHE A 109 -5.79 -7.00 1.26
N PHE A 110 -4.67 -7.47 0.71
CA PHE A 110 -3.85 -8.53 1.32
C PHE A 110 -4.67 -9.71 1.86
N PRO A 111 -5.17 -10.60 1.00
CA PRO A 111 -6.07 -11.67 1.42
C PRO A 111 -5.49 -12.61 2.48
N SER A 112 -4.16 -12.62 2.64
CA SER A 112 -3.43 -13.43 3.61
C SER A 112 -2.86 -12.64 4.80
N LEU A 113 -3.07 -11.33 4.92
CA LEU A 113 -2.42 -10.55 5.97
C LEU A 113 -2.94 -10.94 7.35
N GLU A 114 -2.04 -11.40 8.21
CA GLU A 114 -2.33 -11.87 9.56
C GLU A 114 -1.86 -10.87 10.62
N ILE A 115 -0.77 -10.16 10.34
CA ILE A 115 -0.09 -9.24 11.28
C ILE A 115 0.20 -7.91 10.58
N LEU A 116 -0.30 -6.83 11.16
CA LEU A 116 -0.02 -5.45 10.76
C LEU A 116 0.62 -4.69 11.94
N LEU A 117 1.83 -4.18 11.73
CA LEU A 117 2.55 -3.38 12.73
C LEU A 117 2.89 -2.02 12.13
N LEU A 118 2.41 -0.95 12.75
CA LEU A 118 2.65 0.44 12.36
C LEU A 118 3.26 1.18 13.56
N ASP A 119 4.43 1.76 13.37
CA ASP A 119 5.17 2.43 14.44
C ASP A 119 5.79 3.74 13.91
N ASP A 120 5.51 4.86 14.55
CA ASP A 120 6.10 6.17 14.21
C ASP A 120 5.88 6.54 12.72
N LEU A 121 4.60 6.65 12.34
CA LEU A 121 4.16 7.04 11.00
C LEU A 121 3.43 8.38 11.05
N PRO A 122 4.13 9.51 11.25
CA PRO A 122 3.52 10.79 11.61
C PRO A 122 2.66 11.40 10.51
N LYS A 123 2.78 10.98 9.25
CA LYS A 123 1.99 11.51 8.12
C LYS A 123 1.00 10.53 7.52
N LEU A 124 0.92 9.30 8.03
CA LEU A 124 0.03 8.29 7.49
C LEU A 124 -1.42 8.72 7.77
N LYS A 125 -2.19 8.95 6.70
CA LYS A 125 -3.58 9.42 6.76
C LYS A 125 -4.59 8.30 6.52
N GLY A 126 -4.15 7.15 6.01
CA GLY A 126 -5.02 6.02 5.73
C GLY A 126 -4.52 5.11 4.62
N TRP A 127 -5.41 4.23 4.18
CA TRP A 127 -5.08 3.17 3.22
C TRP A 127 -5.16 3.64 1.76
N TRP A 128 -6.03 4.59 1.43
CA TRP A 128 -6.11 5.21 0.10
C TRP A 128 -6.49 6.69 0.17
N ILE A 129 -6.24 7.39 -0.93
CA ILE A 129 -6.76 8.74 -1.16
C ILE A 129 -8.27 8.64 -1.39
N GLY A 130 -9.07 9.08 -0.43
CA GLY A 130 -10.51 9.21 -0.60
C GLY A 130 -10.80 10.23 -1.71
N ILE A 131 -11.62 9.85 -2.70
CA ILE A 131 -12.10 10.76 -3.74
C ILE A 131 -13.06 11.78 -3.09
N ARG A 132 -12.54 12.76 -2.35
CA ARG A 132 -13.36 13.87 -1.83
C ARG A 132 -12.81 15.26 -2.15
N ASP A 133 -11.56 15.40 -2.57
CA ASP A 133 -11.00 16.74 -2.84
C ASP A 133 -11.24 17.23 -4.28
N GLY A 134 -12.46 17.01 -4.81
CA GLY A 134 -12.77 17.29 -6.22
C GLY A 134 -14.20 17.71 -6.59
N GLN A 135 -15.16 17.83 -5.67
CA GLN A 135 -16.52 18.27 -6.04
C GLN A 135 -16.88 19.63 -5.42
N ARG A 136 -16.58 20.68 -6.20
CA ARG A 136 -17.34 21.93 -6.17
C ARG A 136 -18.81 21.62 -6.39
N ALA A 137 -19.66 22.25 -5.58
CA ALA A 137 -21.11 22.16 -5.56
C ALA A 137 -21.74 22.06 -6.96
N SER A 138 -22.45 20.96 -7.21
CA SER A 138 -23.58 20.97 -8.15
C SER A 138 -24.87 20.96 -7.37
N ARG A 139 -25.66 21.99 -7.62
CA ARG A 139 -26.90 22.34 -6.95
C ARG A 139 -28.04 21.65 -7.69
N ASP A 140 -28.22 20.35 -7.48
CA ASP A 140 -29.49 19.69 -7.80
C ASP A 140 -29.79 18.57 -6.80
N GLY A 141 -31.01 18.60 -6.27
CA GLY A 141 -31.47 17.84 -5.12
C GLY A 141 -31.86 16.41 -5.45
N SER A 142 -30.93 15.61 -5.98
CA SER A 142 -31.10 14.15 -6.02
C SER A 142 -30.37 13.54 -4.83
N ALA A 143 -31.06 12.74 -4.02
CA ALA A 143 -30.46 12.01 -2.92
C ALA A 143 -29.33 11.12 -3.45
N GLN A 144 -28.09 11.60 -3.35
CA GLN A 144 -26.91 10.79 -3.57
C GLN A 144 -26.93 9.72 -2.47
N THR A 145 -27.32 8.51 -2.86
CA THR A 145 -27.06 7.31 -2.08
C THR A 145 -25.58 7.32 -1.74
N ALA A 146 -25.27 7.45 -0.45
CA ALA A 146 -23.91 7.37 0.04
C ALA A 146 -23.34 6.03 -0.43
N SER A 147 -22.45 6.08 -1.42
CA SER A 147 -21.67 4.93 -1.85
C SER A 147 -20.98 4.41 -0.60
N VAL A 148 -21.29 3.18 -0.21
CA VAL A 148 -20.69 2.50 0.92
C VAL A 148 -19.18 2.67 0.78
N GLU A 149 -18.57 3.40 1.71
CA GLU A 149 -17.12 3.51 1.82
C GLU A 149 -16.61 2.09 2.02
N GLN A 150 -16.12 1.47 0.94
CA GLN A 150 -15.59 0.12 1.00
C GLN A 150 -14.30 0.19 1.82
N LEU A 151 -14.43 -0.03 3.13
CA LEU A 151 -13.34 -0.14 4.08
C LEU A 151 -12.37 -1.26 3.63
N PRO A 152 -11.06 -1.16 3.89
CA PRO A 152 -10.14 -2.21 3.48
C PRO A 152 -10.49 -3.46 4.26
N LEU A 153 -10.75 -4.55 3.55
CA LEU A 153 -11.05 -5.83 4.17
C LEU A 153 -9.76 -6.65 4.25
N PHE A 154 -9.31 -6.90 5.49
CA PHE A 154 -8.22 -7.82 5.80
C PHE A 154 -8.79 -9.11 6.40
N PRO A 155 -9.26 -10.07 5.59
CA PRO A 155 -10.05 -11.20 6.07
C PRO A 155 -9.30 -12.15 7.02
N ARG A 156 -7.97 -12.07 7.08
CA ARG A 156 -7.11 -12.92 7.91
C ARG A 156 -6.42 -12.17 9.04
N LEU A 157 -6.68 -10.87 9.20
CA LEU A 157 -5.95 -10.04 10.14
C LEU A 157 -6.30 -10.45 11.57
N SER A 158 -5.28 -10.85 12.32
CA SER A 158 -5.41 -11.38 13.67
C SER A 158 -4.68 -10.53 14.70
N ARG A 159 -3.68 -9.76 14.27
CA ARG A 159 -2.91 -8.85 15.12
C ARG A 159 -2.73 -7.51 14.42
N VAL A 160 -3.05 -6.46 15.16
CA VAL A 160 -2.81 -5.07 14.79
C VAL A 160 -2.10 -4.39 15.95
N ASP A 161 -0.98 -3.75 15.65
CA ASP A 161 -0.23 -2.92 16.59
C ASP A 161 0.02 -1.57 15.92
N ILE A 162 -0.43 -0.49 16.57
CA ILE A 162 -0.33 0.87 16.06
C ILE A 162 0.19 1.75 17.19
N SER A 163 1.41 2.25 17.03
CA SER A 163 2.06 3.18 17.95
C SER A 163 2.53 4.42 17.19
N ASP A 164 2.44 5.59 17.81
CA ASP A 164 2.97 6.85 17.28
C ASP A 164 2.54 7.19 15.84
N CYS A 165 1.27 6.89 15.51
CA CYS A 165 0.62 7.19 14.22
C CYS A 165 -0.50 8.24 14.41
N PRO A 166 -0.19 9.52 14.68
CA PRO A 166 -1.17 10.53 15.12
C PRO A 166 -2.22 10.95 14.07
N ASN A 167 -2.00 10.64 12.79
CA ASN A 167 -2.88 11.04 11.68
C ASN A 167 -3.73 9.89 11.12
N LEU A 168 -3.63 8.70 11.74
CA LEU A 168 -4.34 7.49 11.36
C LEU A 168 -5.64 7.31 12.17
#